data_AF-A0AAP9XXL5-F1
#
_entry.id   AF-A0AAP9XXL5-F1
#
_cell.length_a   1.000
_cell.length_b   1.000
_cell.length_c   1.000
_cell.angle_alpha   90.00
_cell.angle_beta   90.00
_cell.angle_gamma   90.00
#
_symmetry.space_group_name_H-M   'P 1'
#
loop_
_entity.id
_entity.type
_entity.pdbx_description
1 polymer ?
#
loop_
_entity_poly.entity_id
_entity_poly.type
_entity_poly.pdbx_seq_one_letter_code
_entity_poly.pdbx_strand_id
1 'polypeptide(L)'
;MSFDRQQTPKWRRGYRFQFEPAQDAHVLLYPEGMIKLNESAALIGALIDGERSVAAIIAELDLQFPGVPELGDDVEQFMLVARGKHWIELG
;
A
#
# COMPACT_ATOMS: atom_id res chain seq x y z
N MET A 1 10.86 -5.42 16.41
CA MET A 1 9.49 -5.97 16.33
C MET A 1 9.29 -6.38 14.89
N SER A 2 9.25 -7.68 14.58
CA SER A 2 9.03 -8.12 13.20
C SER A 2 7.59 -7.82 12.81
N PHE A 3 7.40 -7.04 11.74
CA PHE A 3 6.10 -6.91 11.11
C PHE A 3 5.74 -8.25 10.48
N ASP A 4 4.53 -8.76 10.75
CA ASP A 4 4.12 -10.02 10.16
C ASP A 4 3.75 -9.79 8.69
N ARG A 5 4.63 -10.27 7.79
CA ARG A 5 4.47 -10.11 6.35
C ARG A 5 3.49 -11.12 5.74
N GLN A 6 2.96 -12.06 6.53
CA GLN A 6 1.94 -13.02 6.07
C GLN A 6 0.53 -12.45 6.15
N GLN A 7 0.35 -11.33 6.86
CA GLN A 7 -0.91 -10.59 6.88
C GLN A 7 -1.34 -10.17 5.47
N THR A 8 -2.63 -10.24 5.22
CA THR A 8 -3.24 -9.83 3.96
C THR A 8 -3.81 -8.42 4.10
N PRO A 9 -3.16 -7.39 3.52
CA PRO A 9 -3.69 -6.05 3.52
C PRO A 9 -4.91 -5.95 2.61
N LYS A 10 -5.93 -5.27 3.13
CA LYS A 10 -7.15 -4.94 2.39
C LYS A 10 -7.53 -3.49 2.62
N TRP A 11 -7.94 -2.79 1.58
CA TRP A 11 -8.54 -1.47 1.73
C TRP A 11 -9.81 -1.54 2.55
N ARG A 12 -9.91 -0.66 3.55
CA ARG A 12 -11.06 -0.61 4.45
C ARG A 12 -12.31 -0.18 3.69
N ARG A 13 -13.49 -0.63 4.11
CA ARG A 13 -14.76 -0.20 3.49
C ARG A 13 -14.91 1.32 3.49
N GLY A 14 -15.18 1.89 2.30
CA GLY A 14 -15.30 3.33 2.10
C GLY A 14 -14.01 4.01 1.66
N TYR A 15 -12.87 3.31 1.70
CA TYR A 15 -11.63 3.75 1.10
C TYR A 15 -11.55 3.25 -0.34
N ARG A 16 -11.17 4.13 -1.26
CA ARG A 16 -11.01 3.81 -2.67
C ARG A 16 -9.67 4.32 -3.17
N PHE A 17 -8.80 3.40 -3.51
CA PHE A 17 -7.56 3.71 -4.22
C PHE A 17 -7.86 3.95 -5.69
N GLN A 18 -7.45 5.09 -6.22
CA GLN A 18 -7.61 5.42 -7.64
C GLN A 18 -6.46 6.29 -8.15
N PHE A 19 -6.23 6.27 -9.46
CA PHE A 19 -5.34 7.22 -10.12
C PHE A 19 -6.08 8.52 -10.44
N GLU A 20 -5.49 9.66 -10.08
CA GLU A 20 -6.06 10.98 -10.33
C GLU A 20 -5.29 11.69 -11.47
N PRO A 21 -5.81 11.72 -12.70
CA PRO A 21 -5.09 12.26 -13.86
C PRO A 21 -4.84 13.76 -13.76
N ALA A 22 -5.66 14.49 -12.99
CA ALA A 22 -5.47 15.93 -12.77
C ALA A 22 -4.20 16.25 -11.96
N GLN A 23 -3.69 15.29 -11.18
CA GLN A 23 -2.50 15.45 -10.34
C GLN A 23 -1.36 14.52 -10.75
N ASP A 24 -1.57 13.70 -11.78
CA ASP A 24 -0.68 12.65 -12.24
C ASP A 24 -0.17 11.76 -11.09
N ALA A 25 -1.07 11.38 -10.18
CA ALA A 25 -0.71 10.67 -8.96
C ALA A 25 -1.84 9.76 -8.48
N HIS A 26 -1.47 8.71 -7.73
CA HIS A 26 -2.46 7.88 -7.05
C HIS A 26 -2.95 8.55 -5.77
N VAL A 27 -4.26 8.50 -5.57
CA VAL A 27 -4.93 9.06 -4.42
C VAL A 27 -5.77 7.99 -3.74
N LEU A 28 -5.87 8.11 -2.43
CA LEU A 28 -6.77 7.34 -1.61
C LEU A 28 -7.96 8.22 -1.21
N LEU A 29 -9.12 7.94 -1.79
CA LEU A 29 -10.37 8.61 -1.45
C LEU A 29 -11.02 7.94 -0.23
N TYR A 30 -11.59 8.75 0.64
CA TYR A 30 -12.35 8.30 1.81
C TYR A 30 -13.46 9.33 2.09
N PRO A 31 -14.51 9.02 2.86
CA PRO A 31 -15.71 9.88 2.95
C PRO A 31 -15.44 11.31 3.45
N GLU A 32 -14.36 11.52 4.19
CA GLU A 32 -14.00 12.84 4.75
C GLU A 32 -12.97 13.60 3.87
N GLY A 33 -12.42 13.00 2.82
CA GLY A 33 -11.44 13.68 1.95
C GLY A 33 -10.67 12.77 1.00
N MET A 34 -9.48 13.25 0.60
CA MET A 34 -8.55 12.52 -0.25
C MET A 34 -7.12 12.63 0.28
N ILE A 35 -6.34 11.57 0.14
CA ILE A 35 -4.91 11.55 0.46
C ILE A 35 -4.14 11.31 -0.83
N LYS A 36 -3.19 12.19 -1.14
CA LYS A 36 -2.24 11.97 -2.21
C LYS A 36 -1.14 11.03 -1.71
N LEU A 37 -0.94 9.93 -2.42
CA LEU A 37 0.14 8.99 -2.14
C LEU A 37 1.38 9.40 -2.94
N ASN A 38 2.57 9.17 -2.37
CA ASN A 38 3.82 9.24 -3.12
C ASN A 38 3.95 8.03 -4.05
N GLU A 39 4.91 8.08 -4.97
CA GLU A 39 5.13 7.04 -5.98
C GLU A 39 5.31 5.64 -5.37
N SER A 40 6.14 5.50 -4.34
CA SER A 40 6.33 4.22 -3.63
C SER A 40 5.03 3.71 -3.02
N ALA A 41 4.30 4.56 -2.30
CA ALA A 41 3.01 4.19 -1.69
C ALA A 41 1.93 3.86 -2.73
N ALA A 42 1.97 4.52 -3.88
CA ALA A 42 1.10 4.24 -5.01
C ALA A 42 1.35 2.84 -5.57
N LEU A 43 2.63 2.47 -5.78
CA LEU A 43 3.03 1.15 -6.26
C LEU A 43 2.60 0.05 -5.27
N ILE A 44 2.84 0.26 -3.98
CA ILE A 44 2.40 -0.67 -2.93
C ILE A 44 0.88 -0.77 -2.91
N GLY A 45 0.19 0.37 -2.91
CA GLY A 45 -1.26 0.45 -2.86
C GLY A 45 -1.96 -0.20 -4.05
N ALA A 46 -1.35 -0.13 -5.24
CA ALA A 46 -1.85 -0.78 -6.46
C ALA A 46 -1.84 -2.31 -6.37
N LEU A 47 -1.02 -2.90 -5.50
CA LEU A 47 -0.94 -4.35 -5.30
C LEU A 47 -1.87 -4.87 -4.20
N ILE A 48 -2.42 -3.97 -3.37
CA ILE A 48 -3.36 -4.28 -2.29
C ILE A 48 -4.73 -4.57 -2.88
N ASP A 49 -5.04 -5.85 -3.06
CA ASP A 49 -6.34 -6.33 -3.54
C ASP A 49 -7.18 -7.00 -2.43
N GLY A 50 -6.58 -7.27 -1.26
CA GLY A 50 -7.22 -8.03 -0.18
C GLY A 50 -7.05 -9.55 -0.28
N GLU A 51 -6.29 -10.04 -1.26
CA GLU A 51 -5.95 -11.46 -1.42
C GLU A 51 -4.46 -11.74 -1.24
N ARG A 52 -3.59 -10.82 -1.67
CA ARG A 52 -2.14 -10.96 -1.57
C ARG A 52 -1.64 -10.54 -0.19
N SER A 53 -0.77 -11.34 0.40
CA SER A 53 -0.08 -10.99 1.65
C SER A 53 1.07 -10.00 1.40
N VAL A 54 1.51 -9.31 2.45
CA VAL A 54 2.56 -8.29 2.34
C VAL A 54 3.85 -8.87 1.74
N ALA A 55 4.21 -10.11 2.08
CA ALA A 55 5.35 -10.80 1.49
C ALA A 55 5.23 -10.98 -0.04
N ALA A 56 4.02 -11.29 -0.54
CA ALA A 56 3.77 -11.39 -1.97
C ALA A 56 3.86 -10.03 -2.67
N ILE A 57 3.37 -8.97 -2.02
CA ILE A 57 3.51 -7.59 -2.52
C ILE A 57 4.98 -7.19 -2.64
N ILE A 58 5.80 -7.50 -1.62
CA ILE A 58 7.24 -7.25 -1.65
C ILE A 58 7.90 -8.01 -2.81
N ALA A 59 7.56 -9.29 -3.00
CA ALA A 59 8.12 -10.09 -4.09
C ALA A 59 7.74 -9.55 -5.48
N GLU A 60 6.48 -9.15 -5.69
CA GLU A 60 6.02 -8.56 -6.95
C GLU A 60 6.70 -7.22 -7.23
N LEU A 61 6.92 -6.40 -6.21
CA LEU A 61 7.64 -5.13 -6.34
C LEU A 61 9.14 -5.35 -6.58
N ASP A 62 9.76 -6.34 -5.96
CA ASP A 62 11.16 -6.70 -6.18
C ASP A 62 11.39 -7.16 -7.63
N LEU A 63 10.44 -7.91 -8.20
CA LEU A 63 10.45 -8.30 -9.61
C LEU A 63 10.33 -7.09 -10.56
N GLN A 64 9.52 -6.10 -10.22
CA GLN A 64 9.35 -4.88 -11.02
C GLN A 64 10.53 -3.91 -10.87
N PHE A 65 11.12 -3.84 -9.68
CA PHE A 65 12.20 -2.93 -9.33
C PHE A 65 13.39 -3.70 -8.73
N PRO A 66 14.10 -4.50 -9.56
CA PRO A 66 15.21 -5.30 -9.07
C PRO A 66 16.35 -4.40 -8.59
N GLY A 67 16.82 -4.63 -7.36
CA GLY A 67 17.96 -3.94 -6.78
C GLY A 67 17.63 -2.68 -5.97
N VAL A 68 16.38 -2.49 -5.55
CA VAL A 68 16.02 -1.47 -4.55
C VAL A 68 16.30 -2.03 -3.13
N PRO A 69 17.35 -1.57 -2.44
CA PRO A 69 17.84 -2.22 -1.22
C PRO A 69 16.95 -2.04 0.03
N GLU A 70 15.85 -1.29 -0.07
CA GLU A 70 14.98 -0.95 1.08
C GLU A 70 13.49 -1.18 0.79
N LEU A 71 13.17 -1.79 -0.35
CA LEU A 71 11.79 -2.02 -0.80
C LEU A 71 10.92 -2.72 0.25
N GLY A 72 11.48 -3.74 0.92
CA GLY A 72 10.78 -4.44 2.00
C GLY A 72 10.42 -3.52 3.17
N ASP A 73 11.35 -2.64 3.57
CA ASP A 73 11.14 -1.70 4.67
C ASP A 73 10.14 -0.60 4.28
N ASP A 74 10.21 -0.08 3.04
CA ASP A 74 9.22 0.85 2.48
C ASP A 74 7.80 0.27 2.53
N VAL A 75 7.65 -0.99 2.13
CA VAL A 75 6.35 -1.70 2.18
C VAL A 75 5.89 -1.84 3.64
N GLU A 76 6.77 -2.27 4.54
CA GLU A 76 6.44 -2.43 5.96
C GLU A 76 6.04 -1.09 6.62
N GLN A 77 6.82 -0.02 6.36
CA GLN A 77 6.52 1.36 6.76
C GLN A 77 5.15 1.80 6.25
N PHE A 78 4.87 1.59 4.96
CA PHE A 78 3.57 1.94 4.38
C PHE A 78 2.43 1.20 5.08
N MET A 79 2.55 -0.11 5.30
CA MET A 79 1.53 -0.92 5.98
C MET A 79 1.31 -0.44 7.42
N LEU A 80 2.38 -0.10 8.14
CA LEU A 80 2.30 0.44 9.51
C LEU A 80 1.57 1.79 9.54
N VAL A 81 1.91 2.70 8.63
CA VAL A 81 1.26 4.02 8.53
C VAL A 81 -0.19 3.88 8.13
N ALA A 82 -0.47 3.10 7.07
CA ALA A 82 -1.82 2.86 6.57
C ALA A 82 -2.70 2.19 7.63
N ARG A 83 -2.18 1.22 8.39
CA ARG A 83 -2.86 0.60 9.52
C ARG A 83 -3.10 1.60 10.65
N GLY A 84 -2.08 2.39 11.04
CA GLY A 84 -2.18 3.39 12.10
C GLY A 84 -3.17 4.51 11.79
N LYS A 85 -3.34 4.83 10.50
CA LYS A 85 -4.35 5.76 9.99
C LYS A 85 -5.70 5.11 9.68
N HIS A 86 -5.84 3.80 9.92
CA HIS A 86 -7.04 3.00 9.64
C HIS A 86 -7.51 3.04 8.18
N TRP A 87 -6.58 3.15 7.23
CA TRP A 87 -6.83 3.10 5.78
C TRP A 87 -7.03 1.67 5.29
N ILE A 88 -6.25 0.75 5.86
CA ILE A 88 -6.26 -0.68 5.53
C ILE A 88 -6.55 -1.51 6.76
N GLU A 89 -7.00 -2.73 6.50
CA GLU A 89 -7.17 -3.80 7.47
C GLU A 89 -6.16 -4.90 7.13
N LEU A 90 -5.43 -5.37 8.14
CA LEU A 90 -4.52 -6.52 8.01
C LEU A 90 -5.24 -7.72 8.62
N GLY A 91 -5.52 -8.73 7.79
CA GLY A 91 -6.18 -9.98 8.17
C GLY A 91 -5.25 -11.18 8.17
#